data_AF-Q6C2U9-F1
#
_entry.id   AF-Q6C2U9-F1
#
_cell.length_a   1.000
_cell.length_b   1.000
_cell.length_c   1.000
_cell.angle_alpha   90.00
_cell.angle_beta   90.00
_cell.angle_gamma   90.00
#
_symmetry.space_group_name_H-M   'P 1'
#
loop_
_entity.id
_entity.type
_entity.pdbx_description
1 polymer ?
#
loop_
_entity_poly.entity_id
_entity_poly.type
_entity_poly.pdbx_seq_one_letter_code
_entity_poly.pdbx_strand_id
1 'polypeptide(L)'
;MFSLREKSRDTLPLESTAVDAAASLISTVPQDWSFVKEYNYPGVPPVKTYRREIAGEPWFVRVSEHKDPNDRPYDLFEKFRQGLLLNHTSNEVQYIPMLQGFEQVGHCREYENLVVHYKFPIGLANRKMAVWLLATSLPDEFYIIQFPADNVVEGFKAVYMSVENVRLEGDTVRWTMAQTSDARGFLPRWIQNQSIASAIAQDVQHFVDWVKGKEEEELLLEG
;
A
#
# COMPACT_ATOMS: atom_id res chain seq x y z
N MET A 1 -14.59 -1.41 -11.09
CA MET A 1 -13.92 -0.13 -10.79
C MET A 1 -12.41 -0.25 -10.81
N PHE A 2 -11.85 -1.32 -10.24
CA PHE A 2 -10.41 -1.53 -10.17
C PHE A 2 -9.88 -2.30 -11.39
N SER A 3 -9.30 -1.55 -12.31
CA SER A 3 -8.58 -2.04 -13.49
C SER A 3 -7.29 -1.26 -13.60
N LEU A 4 -6.22 -1.88 -14.10
CA LEU A 4 -4.90 -1.24 -14.24
C LEU A 4 -4.83 -0.20 -15.39
N ARG A 5 -5.96 0.43 -15.71
CA ARG A 5 -6.07 1.50 -16.70
C ARG A 5 -5.77 2.84 -16.04
N GLU A 6 -4.95 3.63 -16.71
CA GLU A 6 -4.60 4.98 -16.29
C GLU A 6 -5.85 5.89 -16.30
N LYS A 7 -5.94 6.74 -15.29
CA LYS A 7 -7.02 7.71 -15.08
C LYS A 7 -6.53 9.13 -15.29
N SER A 8 -7.32 9.91 -16.01
CA SER A 8 -7.25 11.37 -16.00
C SER A 8 -8.06 11.94 -14.85
N ARG A 9 -7.86 13.22 -14.55
CA ARG A 9 -8.67 13.99 -13.57
C ARG A 9 -10.18 13.88 -13.77
N ASP A 10 -10.64 13.74 -15.02
CA ASP A 10 -12.07 13.72 -15.35
C ASP A 10 -12.70 12.34 -15.10
N THR A 11 -11.87 11.31 -14.97
CA THR A 11 -12.28 9.91 -14.79
C THR A 11 -12.10 9.40 -13.35
N LEU A 12 -11.74 10.30 -12.44
CA LEU A 12 -11.60 9.99 -11.01
C LEU A 12 -12.98 9.83 -10.36
N PRO A 13 -13.19 8.71 -9.63
CA PRO A 13 -14.41 8.53 -8.87
C PRO A 13 -14.51 9.56 -7.73
N LEU A 14 -15.72 9.81 -7.25
CA LEU A 14 -15.90 10.48 -5.96
C LEU A 14 -15.30 9.63 -4.84
N GLU A 15 -14.87 10.27 -3.76
CA GLU A 15 -14.31 9.60 -2.58
C GLU A 15 -15.22 8.45 -2.09
N SER A 16 -16.52 8.71 -1.88
CA SER A 16 -17.46 7.69 -1.43
C SER A 16 -17.52 6.48 -2.36
N THR A 17 -17.53 6.71 -3.67
CA THR A 17 -17.57 5.61 -4.65
C THR A 17 -16.25 4.82 -4.66
N ALA A 18 -15.11 5.49 -4.44
CA ALA A 18 -13.81 4.83 -4.32
C ALA A 18 -13.75 3.97 -3.05
N VAL A 19 -14.22 4.51 -1.91
CA VAL A 19 -14.29 3.81 -0.62
C VAL A 19 -15.24 2.62 -0.70
N ASP A 20 -16.44 2.77 -1.25
CA ASP A 20 -17.40 1.67 -1.41
C ASP A 20 -16.80 0.52 -2.25
N ALA A 21 -16.12 0.88 -3.35
CA ALA A 21 -15.45 -0.12 -4.18
C ALA A 21 -14.28 -0.78 -3.44
N ALA A 22 -13.50 -0.03 -2.67
CA ALA A 22 -12.39 -0.53 -1.87
C ALA A 22 -12.89 -1.50 -0.80
N ALA A 23 -13.90 -1.10 -0.02
CA ALA A 23 -14.55 -1.94 0.97
C ALA A 23 -15.10 -3.23 0.34
N SER A 24 -15.74 -3.14 -0.83
CA SER A 24 -16.24 -4.32 -1.56
C SER A 24 -15.13 -5.25 -2.05
N LEU A 25 -13.95 -4.73 -2.41
CA LEU A 25 -12.80 -5.56 -2.79
C LEU A 25 -12.23 -6.25 -1.55
N ILE A 26 -11.95 -5.49 -0.50
CA ILE A 26 -11.30 -5.96 0.72
C ILE A 26 -12.17 -7.00 1.45
N SER A 27 -13.50 -6.82 1.46
CA SER A 27 -14.42 -7.76 2.12
C SER A 27 -14.43 -9.17 1.51
N THR A 28 -13.89 -9.34 0.29
CA THR A 28 -13.77 -10.65 -0.35
C THR A 28 -12.55 -11.45 0.13
N VAL A 29 -11.65 -10.82 0.91
CA VAL A 29 -10.43 -11.42 1.43
C VAL A 29 -10.71 -12.06 2.81
N PRO A 30 -10.36 -13.34 3.05
CA PRO A 30 -9.64 -14.24 2.15
C PRO A 30 -10.52 -15.13 1.25
N GLN A 31 -11.85 -15.13 1.42
CA GLN A 31 -12.75 -16.19 0.90
C GLN A 31 -12.69 -16.36 -0.62
N ASP A 32 -12.59 -15.27 -1.38
CA ASP A 32 -12.54 -15.32 -2.84
C ASP A 32 -11.10 -15.38 -3.41
N TRP A 33 -10.09 -15.44 -2.54
CA TRP A 33 -8.69 -15.33 -2.93
C TRP A 33 -7.94 -16.64 -2.69
N SER A 34 -7.12 -17.02 -3.67
CA SER A 34 -6.27 -18.21 -3.53
C SER A 34 -5.08 -17.90 -2.63
N PHE A 35 -4.92 -18.65 -1.54
CA PHE A 35 -3.75 -18.55 -0.68
C PHE A 35 -2.45 -18.76 -1.47
N VAL A 36 -1.44 -17.94 -1.19
CA VAL A 36 -0.11 -18.01 -1.80
C VAL A 36 0.91 -18.49 -0.78
N LYS A 37 1.14 -17.70 0.28
CA LYS A 37 2.17 -17.97 1.28
C LYS A 37 1.94 -17.17 2.56
N GLU A 38 2.37 -17.73 3.68
CA GLU A 38 2.54 -17.03 4.94
C GLU A 38 4.03 -16.69 5.15
N TYR A 39 4.31 -15.45 5.51
CA TYR A 39 5.65 -14.96 5.80
C TYR A 39 5.76 -14.66 7.29
N ASN A 40 6.86 -15.10 7.89
CA ASN A 40 7.17 -14.90 9.29
C ASN A 40 8.43 -14.05 9.37
N TYR A 41 8.30 -12.80 9.81
CA TYR A 41 9.43 -11.90 10.00
C TYR A 41 9.62 -11.58 11.49
N PRO A 42 10.84 -11.26 11.95
CA PRO A 42 11.12 -11.03 13.36
C PRO A 42 10.37 -9.81 13.94
N GLY A 43 9.58 -10.02 14.99
CA GLY A 43 8.94 -8.90 15.70
C GLY A 43 7.69 -8.33 15.02
N VAL A 44 7.14 -9.04 14.03
CA VAL A 44 5.81 -8.79 13.44
C VAL A 44 4.95 -10.06 13.45
N PRO A 45 3.61 -9.93 13.49
CA PRO A 45 2.71 -11.07 13.32
C PRO A 45 2.86 -11.73 11.94
N PRO A 46 2.42 -12.99 11.76
CA PRO A 46 2.44 -13.66 10.46
C PRO A 46 1.70 -12.86 9.39
N VAL A 47 2.33 -12.69 8.23
CA VAL A 47 1.75 -11.97 7.08
C VAL A 47 1.28 -12.98 6.04
N LYS A 48 -0.03 -13.06 5.82
CA LYS A 48 -0.62 -13.99 4.85
C LYS A 48 -0.83 -13.30 3.52
N THR A 49 -0.42 -13.96 2.44
CA THR A 49 -0.60 -13.46 1.08
C THR A 49 -1.52 -14.34 0.27
N TYR A 50 -2.31 -13.70 -0.61
CA TYR A 50 -3.26 -14.36 -1.49
C TYR A 50 -3.20 -13.73 -2.87
N ARG A 51 -3.78 -14.41 -3.86
CA ARG A 51 -3.89 -13.92 -5.23
C ARG A 51 -5.29 -14.16 -5.81
N ARG A 52 -5.69 -13.29 -6.72
CA ARG A 52 -6.93 -13.40 -7.50
C ARG A 52 -6.72 -12.74 -8.85
N GLU A 53 -7.36 -13.24 -9.90
CA GLU A 53 -7.43 -12.52 -11.17
C GLU A 53 -8.68 -11.64 -11.17
N ILE A 54 -8.50 -10.34 -11.45
CA ILE A 54 -9.59 -9.37 -11.51
C ILE A 54 -9.45 -8.59 -12.82
N ALA A 55 -10.48 -8.64 -13.65
CA ALA A 55 -10.49 -8.00 -14.98
C ALA A 55 -9.29 -8.37 -15.88
N GLY A 56 -8.79 -9.61 -15.76
CA GLY A 56 -7.65 -10.12 -16.53
C GLY A 56 -6.27 -9.75 -15.97
N GLU A 57 -6.20 -9.05 -14.83
CA GLU A 57 -4.94 -8.67 -14.18
C GLU A 57 -4.69 -9.52 -12.91
N PRO A 58 -3.44 -9.90 -12.63
CA PRO A 58 -3.08 -10.62 -11.42
C PRO A 58 -3.01 -9.67 -10.22
N TRP A 59 -3.93 -9.83 -9.28
CA TRP A 59 -3.89 -9.13 -8.01
C TRP A 59 -3.25 -9.97 -6.92
N PHE A 60 -2.51 -9.29 -6.06
CA PHE A 60 -1.91 -9.84 -4.85
C PHE A 60 -2.41 -9.05 -3.66
N VAL A 61 -2.77 -9.75 -2.60
CA VAL A 61 -3.18 -9.14 -1.34
C VAL A 61 -2.33 -9.70 -0.23
N ARG A 62 -1.98 -8.86 0.73
CA ARG A 62 -1.46 -9.28 2.04
C ARG A 62 -2.39 -8.84 3.16
N VAL A 63 -2.42 -9.64 4.21
CA VAL A 63 -3.18 -9.41 5.44
C VAL A 63 -2.23 -9.61 6.62
N SER A 64 -2.28 -8.68 7.57
CA SER A 64 -1.62 -8.77 8.86
C SER A 64 -2.56 -8.30 9.97
N GLU A 65 -2.45 -8.91 11.15
CA GLU A 65 -3.32 -8.67 12.31
C GLU A 65 -2.44 -8.36 13.52
N HIS A 66 -2.54 -7.14 14.04
CA HIS A 66 -1.65 -6.60 15.06
C HIS A 66 -2.41 -6.35 16.35
N LYS A 67 -1.75 -6.60 17.49
CA LYS A 67 -2.28 -6.32 18.83
C LYS A 67 -1.28 -5.47 19.60
N ASP A 68 -1.78 -4.53 20.39
CA ASP A 68 -0.92 -3.75 21.28
C ASP A 68 -0.50 -4.64 22.46
N PRO A 69 0.80 -4.72 22.79
CA PRO A 69 1.26 -5.59 23.88
C PRO A 69 0.73 -5.17 25.26
N ASN A 70 0.22 -3.93 25.40
CA ASN A 70 -0.35 -3.40 26.63
C ASN A 70 -1.88 -3.27 26.56
N ASP A 71 -2.54 -3.94 25.60
CA ASP A 71 -4.00 -3.91 25.42
C ASP A 71 -4.56 -2.49 25.17
N ARG A 72 -3.81 -1.68 24.42
CA ARG A 72 -4.20 -0.32 23.98
C ARG A 72 -4.47 -0.29 22.46
N PRO A 73 -5.58 -0.87 21.99
CA PRO A 73 -5.85 -1.02 20.57
C PRO A 73 -6.01 0.32 19.82
N TYR A 74 -6.57 1.35 20.47
CA TYR A 74 -6.70 2.68 19.87
C TYR A 74 -5.36 3.39 19.70
N ASP A 75 -4.44 3.28 20.66
CA ASP A 75 -3.08 3.83 20.55
C ASP A 75 -2.34 3.17 19.38
N LEU A 76 -2.47 1.85 19.23
CA LEU A 76 -1.90 1.12 18.09
C LEU A 76 -2.52 1.55 16.76
N PHE A 77 -3.85 1.66 16.70
CA PHE A 77 -4.56 2.12 15.50
C PHE A 77 -4.12 3.54 15.09
N GLU A 78 -3.93 4.43 16.07
CA GLU A 78 -3.43 5.79 15.82
C GLU A 78 -1.99 5.79 15.28
N LYS A 79 -1.10 4.91 15.77
CA LYS A 79 0.24 4.74 15.17
C LYS A 79 0.17 4.31 13.71
N PHE A 80 -0.73 3.38 13.39
CA PHE A 80 -1.00 2.98 12.01
C PHE A 80 -1.51 4.16 11.19
N ARG A 81 -2.44 4.96 11.73
CA ARG A 81 -2.97 6.15 11.06
C ARG A 81 -1.87 7.19 10.80
N GLN A 82 -1.03 7.47 11.78
CA GLN A 82 0.07 8.43 11.65
C GLN A 82 1.11 7.97 10.63
N GLY A 83 1.41 6.68 10.59
CA GLY A 83 2.44 6.14 9.72
C GLY A 83 1.98 5.82 8.30
N LEU A 84 0.74 5.37 8.12
CA LEU A 84 0.20 4.91 6.84
C LEU A 84 -0.77 5.90 6.20
N LEU A 85 -1.57 6.64 6.96
CA LEU A 85 -2.56 7.57 6.40
C LEU A 85 -1.99 8.98 6.28
N LEU A 86 -1.45 9.52 7.36
CA LEU A 86 -0.95 10.89 7.41
C LEU A 86 0.42 10.97 6.76
N ASN A 87 0.60 11.91 5.82
CA ASN A 87 1.85 12.06 5.06
C ASN A 87 2.31 10.75 4.40
N HIS A 88 1.36 9.92 3.95
CA HIS A 88 1.56 8.54 3.47
C HIS A 88 2.87 8.35 2.68
N THR A 89 3.00 8.96 1.51
CA THR A 89 4.15 8.77 0.62
C THR A 89 5.46 9.28 1.22
N SER A 90 5.41 10.35 2.03
CA SER A 90 6.58 10.87 2.75
C SER A 90 7.08 9.89 3.81
N ASN A 91 6.18 9.20 4.50
CA ASN A 91 6.55 8.18 5.46
C ASN A 91 7.07 6.93 4.74
N GLU A 92 6.41 6.48 3.68
CA GLU A 92 6.84 5.33 2.90
C GLU A 92 8.29 5.48 2.39
N VAL A 93 8.71 6.67 1.96
CA VAL A 93 10.11 6.94 1.57
C VAL A 93 11.11 6.69 2.71
N GLN A 94 10.69 6.80 3.97
CA GLN A 94 11.58 6.56 5.12
C GLN A 94 11.77 5.08 5.41
N TYR A 95 10.76 4.24 5.16
CA TYR A 95 10.80 2.83 5.57
C TYR A 95 10.79 1.83 4.42
N ILE A 96 10.32 2.17 3.21
CA ILE A 96 10.35 1.27 2.05
C ILE A 96 11.69 1.44 1.31
N PRO A 97 12.61 0.46 1.36
CA PRO A 97 13.98 0.65 0.86
C PRO A 97 14.09 0.91 -0.65
N MET A 98 13.07 0.51 -1.41
CA MET A 98 13.04 0.69 -2.86
C MET A 98 12.53 2.07 -3.28
N LEU A 99 11.85 2.82 -2.39
CA LEU A 99 11.36 4.15 -2.69
C LEU A 99 12.48 5.18 -2.53
N GLN A 100 12.81 5.89 -3.60
CA GLN A 100 13.86 6.91 -3.58
C GLN A 100 13.33 8.32 -3.29
N GLY A 101 12.02 8.52 -3.46
CA GLY A 101 11.37 9.81 -3.35
C GLY A 101 10.13 9.88 -4.22
N PHE A 102 9.49 11.05 -4.20
CA PHE A 102 8.31 11.33 -5.01
C PHE A 102 8.25 12.83 -5.35
N GLU A 103 7.44 13.15 -6.36
CA GLU A 103 7.10 14.50 -6.76
C GLU A 103 5.57 14.64 -6.73
N GLN A 104 5.04 15.63 -6.02
CA GLN A 104 3.63 16.00 -6.14
C GLN A 104 3.48 16.94 -7.35
N VAL A 105 2.86 16.44 -8.41
CA VAL A 105 2.74 17.17 -9.68
C VAL A 105 1.33 17.74 -9.88
N GLY A 106 0.43 17.53 -8.93
CA GLY A 106 -0.89 18.15 -8.92
C GLY A 106 -1.83 17.60 -7.84
N HIS A 107 -3.09 18.00 -7.92
CA HIS A 107 -4.18 17.47 -7.12
C HIS A 107 -5.50 17.57 -7.91
N CYS A 108 -6.50 16.80 -7.48
CA CYS A 108 -7.88 16.89 -7.97
C CYS A 108 -8.84 16.42 -6.88
N ARG A 109 -9.66 17.33 -6.34
CA ARG A 109 -10.51 17.05 -5.18
C ARG A 109 -9.65 16.54 -4.02
N GLU A 110 -10.01 15.39 -3.44
CA GLU A 110 -9.32 14.73 -2.33
C GLU A 110 -8.10 13.90 -2.79
N TYR A 111 -7.83 13.85 -4.10
CA TYR A 111 -6.73 13.08 -4.66
C TYR A 111 -5.47 13.92 -4.85
N GLU A 112 -4.36 13.42 -4.35
CA GLU A 112 -3.03 13.92 -4.70
C GLU A 112 -2.54 13.25 -5.98
N ASN A 113 -1.91 14.00 -6.87
CA ASN A 113 -1.25 13.44 -8.05
C ASN A 113 0.26 13.37 -7.81
N LEU A 114 0.79 12.15 -7.73
CA LEU A 114 2.17 11.88 -7.35
C LEU A 114 2.90 11.13 -8.46
N VAL A 115 4.17 11.44 -8.67
CA VAL A 115 5.13 10.61 -9.42
C VAL A 115 6.11 10.01 -8.43
N VAL A 116 6.03 8.71 -8.21
CA VAL A 116 6.83 7.97 -7.23
C VAL A 116 8.02 7.30 -7.91
N HIS A 117 9.20 7.38 -7.30
CA HIS A 117 10.47 6.90 -7.85
C HIS A 117 10.94 5.61 -7.18
N TYR A 118 11.02 4.53 -7.97
CA TYR A 118 11.43 3.21 -7.50
C TYR A 118 12.83 2.86 -8.00
N LYS A 119 13.71 2.50 -7.06
CA LYS A 119 15.00 1.88 -7.33
C LYS A 119 14.81 0.40 -7.65
N PHE A 120 15.23 -0.01 -8.85
CA PHE A 120 15.23 -1.42 -9.21
C PHE A 120 16.61 -2.05 -8.94
N PRO A 121 16.71 -3.40 -8.84
CA PRO A 121 17.99 -4.08 -8.70
C PRO A 121 19.01 -3.70 -9.77
N ILE A 122 20.30 -3.79 -9.41
CA ILE A 122 21.42 -3.42 -10.27
C ILE A 122 21.30 -4.11 -11.65
N GLY A 123 21.40 -3.33 -12.72
CA GLY A 123 21.25 -3.81 -14.11
C GLY A 123 19.84 -3.66 -14.69
N LEU A 124 18.85 -3.30 -13.86
CA LEU A 124 17.51 -2.92 -14.31
C LEU A 124 17.35 -1.40 -14.20
N ALA A 125 16.69 -0.79 -15.19
CA ALA A 125 16.38 0.63 -15.11
C ALA A 125 15.39 0.90 -13.97
N ASN A 126 15.57 2.02 -13.26
CA ASN A 126 14.60 2.48 -12.27
C ASN A 126 13.23 2.73 -12.91
N ARG A 127 12.18 2.69 -12.09
CA ARG A 127 10.81 2.94 -12.55
C ARG A 127 10.26 4.18 -11.91
N LYS A 128 9.45 4.89 -12.68
CA LYS A 128 8.59 5.94 -12.16
C LYS A 128 7.14 5.49 -12.30
N MET A 129 6.33 5.71 -11.27
CA MET A 129 4.91 5.36 -11.25
C MET A 129 4.10 6.60 -10.92
N ALA A 130 3.22 7.00 -11.84
CA ALA A 130 2.31 8.12 -11.60
C ALA A 130 1.00 7.60 -11.01
N VAL A 131 0.52 8.20 -9.93
CA VAL A 131 -0.70 7.79 -9.23
C VAL A 131 -1.56 8.97 -8.81
N TRP A 132 -2.86 8.71 -8.78
CA TRP A 132 -3.83 9.48 -8.01
C TRP A 132 -4.03 8.78 -6.68
N LEU A 133 -3.60 9.43 -5.60
CA LEU A 133 -3.64 8.91 -4.24
C LEU A 133 -4.80 9.56 -3.48
N LEU A 134 -5.70 8.74 -2.94
CA LEU A 134 -6.72 9.14 -1.97
C LEU A 134 -6.40 8.51 -0.63
N ALA A 135 -6.21 9.33 0.40
CA ALA A 135 -6.06 8.91 1.78
C ALA A 135 -7.25 9.46 2.58
N THR A 136 -8.11 8.59 3.11
CA THR A 136 -9.30 9.00 3.86
C THR A 136 -9.56 8.12 5.07
N SER A 137 -10.23 8.68 6.08
CA SER A 137 -10.52 8.02 7.36
C SER A 137 -12.03 7.97 7.62
N LEU A 138 -12.46 6.85 8.16
CA LEU A 138 -13.71 6.62 8.88
C LEU A 138 -13.39 6.48 10.39
N PRO A 139 -14.40 6.38 11.28
CA PRO A 139 -14.15 6.32 12.74
C PRO A 139 -13.23 5.16 13.17
N ASP A 140 -13.48 3.95 12.67
CA ASP A 140 -12.75 2.73 13.08
C ASP A 140 -11.93 2.10 11.94
N GLU A 141 -11.80 2.80 10.81
CA GLU A 141 -10.97 2.35 9.70
C GLU A 141 -10.50 3.50 8.82
N PHE A 142 -9.47 3.28 8.03
CA PHE A 142 -9.05 4.21 7.00
C PHE A 142 -8.61 3.48 5.74
N TYR A 143 -8.57 4.23 4.64
CA TYR A 143 -8.24 3.72 3.32
C TYR A 143 -7.14 4.57 2.69
N ILE A 144 -6.23 3.89 2.00
CA ILE A 144 -5.34 4.50 1.02
C ILE A 144 -5.62 3.83 -0.32
N ILE A 145 -6.05 4.60 -1.31
CA ILE A 145 -6.47 4.10 -2.62
C ILE A 145 -5.63 4.81 -3.67
N GLN A 146 -4.88 4.04 -4.44
CA GLN A 146 -4.03 4.59 -5.50
C GLN A 146 -4.51 4.08 -6.87
N PHE A 147 -4.93 5.00 -7.72
CA PHE A 147 -5.22 4.71 -9.13
C PHE A 147 -4.01 5.07 -10.00
N PRO A 148 -3.71 4.30 -11.08
CA PRO A 148 -2.68 4.72 -12.02
C PRO A 148 -3.09 6.03 -12.70
N ALA A 149 -2.17 6.99 -12.78
CA ALA A 149 -2.43 8.29 -13.38
C ALA A 149 -1.83 8.39 -14.79
N ASP A 150 -2.50 9.15 -15.67
CA ASP A 150 -2.15 9.32 -17.08
C ASP A 150 -1.01 10.32 -17.34
N ASN A 151 -0.34 10.80 -16.28
CA ASN A 151 0.79 11.71 -16.41
C ASN A 151 1.84 11.19 -17.39
N VAL A 152 2.37 12.10 -18.22
CA VAL A 152 3.59 11.83 -18.97
C VAL A 152 4.75 11.83 -18.00
N VAL A 153 5.54 10.77 -18.01
CA VAL A 153 6.68 10.59 -17.11
C VAL A 153 7.92 10.29 -17.92
N GLU A 154 9.01 11.00 -17.64
CA GLU A 154 10.30 10.73 -18.28
C GLU A 154 10.91 9.42 -17.77
N GLY A 155 11.49 8.63 -18.68
CA GLY A 155 12.12 7.34 -18.37
C GLY A 155 11.17 6.15 -18.45
N PHE A 156 11.43 5.11 -17.65
CA PHE A 156 10.65 3.88 -17.69
C PHE A 156 9.44 3.98 -16.76
N LYS A 157 8.27 4.23 -17.35
CA LYS A 157 6.99 4.25 -16.62
C LYS A 157 6.49 2.83 -16.35
N ALA A 158 6.21 2.53 -15.10
CA ALA A 158 5.40 1.39 -14.69
C ALA A 158 4.02 1.87 -14.23
N VAL A 159 3.03 0.99 -14.25
CA VAL A 159 1.69 1.28 -13.72
C VAL A 159 1.38 0.33 -12.58
N TYR A 160 0.82 0.86 -11.51
CA TYR A 160 0.30 0.07 -10.41
C TYR A 160 -0.97 0.70 -9.87
N MET A 161 -1.71 -0.13 -9.17
CA MET A 161 -2.94 0.20 -8.51
C MET A 161 -2.98 -0.51 -7.17
N SER A 162 -3.36 0.19 -6.12
CA SER A 162 -3.44 -0.39 -4.77
C SER A 162 -4.72 0.06 -4.04
N VAL A 163 -5.14 -0.78 -3.11
CA VAL A 163 -6.15 -0.50 -2.11
C VAL A 163 -5.63 -1.01 -0.78
N GLU A 164 -5.38 -0.09 0.15
CA GLU A 164 -5.05 -0.35 1.54
C GLU A 164 -6.27 -0.09 2.42
N ASN A 165 -6.52 -0.97 3.38
CA ASN A 165 -7.49 -0.75 4.45
C ASN A 165 -6.85 -1.16 5.78
N VAL A 166 -6.92 -0.26 6.75
CA VAL A 166 -6.58 -0.54 8.15
C VAL A 166 -7.84 -0.34 8.95
N ARG A 167 -8.22 -1.36 9.72
CA ARG A 167 -9.45 -1.37 10.52
C ARG A 167 -9.15 -1.84 11.92
N LEU A 168 -9.77 -1.18 12.89
CA LEU A 168 -9.83 -1.65 14.26
C LEU A 168 -10.99 -2.65 14.42
N GLU A 169 -10.66 -3.89 14.76
CA GLU A 169 -11.60 -5.00 14.98
C GLU A 169 -11.47 -5.50 16.44
N GLY A 170 -12.20 -4.86 17.35
CA GLY A 170 -12.10 -5.16 18.78
C GLY A 170 -10.75 -4.72 19.36
N ASP A 171 -9.91 -5.70 19.72
CA ASP A 171 -8.55 -5.47 20.25
C ASP A 171 -7.45 -5.58 19.17
N THR A 172 -7.85 -5.77 17.91
CA THR A 172 -6.95 -6.11 16.81
C THR A 172 -6.97 -5.03 15.73
N VAL A 173 -5.80 -4.54 15.34
CA VAL A 173 -5.64 -3.70 14.14
C VAL A 173 -5.36 -4.60 12.95
N ARG A 174 -6.35 -4.76 12.07
CA ARG A 174 -6.23 -5.52 10.83
C ARG A 174 -5.76 -4.59 9.71
N TRP A 175 -4.67 -4.94 9.06
CA TRP A 175 -4.16 -4.23 7.87
C TRP A 175 -4.18 -5.16 6.66
N THR A 176 -4.98 -4.78 5.66
CA THR A 176 -5.10 -5.48 4.38
C THR A 176 -4.68 -4.54 3.26
N MET A 177 -3.86 -5.00 2.33
CA MET A 177 -3.64 -4.26 1.09
C MET A 177 -3.52 -5.15 -0.13
N ALA A 178 -4.31 -4.78 -1.13
CA ALA A 178 -4.40 -5.44 -2.41
C ALA A 178 -3.78 -4.55 -3.48
N GLN A 179 -2.88 -5.12 -4.29
CA GLN A 179 -2.20 -4.44 -5.37
C GLN A 179 -2.25 -5.27 -6.65
N THR A 180 -2.30 -4.56 -7.77
CA THR A 180 -1.93 -5.08 -9.08
C THR A 180 -0.94 -4.11 -9.73
N SER A 181 -0.03 -4.62 -10.54
CA SER A 181 0.93 -3.80 -11.25
C SER A 181 1.39 -4.44 -12.55
N ASP A 182 1.87 -3.59 -13.45
CA ASP A 182 2.61 -3.97 -14.64
C ASP A 182 3.87 -3.12 -14.67
N ALA A 183 5.01 -3.77 -14.42
CA ALA A 183 6.31 -3.11 -14.42
C ALA A 183 6.69 -2.54 -15.80
N ARG A 184 5.96 -2.96 -16.87
CA ARG A 184 6.16 -2.69 -18.29
C ARG A 184 7.58 -3.08 -18.77
N GLY A 185 7.69 -3.61 -19.99
CA GLY A 185 8.96 -4.04 -20.59
C GLY A 185 9.14 -5.56 -20.66
N PHE A 186 10.40 -6.04 -20.63
CA PHE A 186 10.78 -7.42 -20.96
C PHE A 186 10.73 -8.43 -19.79
N LEU A 187 10.35 -8.01 -18.57
CA LEU A 187 10.30 -8.93 -17.43
C LEU A 187 9.13 -9.91 -17.59
N PRO A 188 9.36 -11.24 -17.58
CA PRO A 188 8.28 -12.23 -17.60
C PRO A 188 7.30 -12.02 -16.44
N ARG A 189 6.00 -12.07 -16.72
CA ARG A 189 4.94 -11.82 -15.72
C ARG A 189 5.03 -12.71 -14.47
N TRP A 190 5.45 -13.97 -14.61
CA TRP A 190 5.57 -14.89 -13.47
C TRP A 190 6.67 -14.49 -12.48
N ILE A 191 7.77 -13.87 -12.95
CA ILE A 191 8.85 -13.34 -12.08
C ILE A 191 8.32 -12.14 -11.29
N GLN A 192 7.63 -11.23 -11.97
CA GLN A 192 7.00 -10.07 -11.33
C GLN A 192 6.02 -10.54 -10.24
N ASN A 193 5.12 -11.47 -10.59
CA ASN A 193 4.11 -12.01 -9.70
C ASN A 193 4.66 -12.64 -8.42
N GLN A 194 5.72 -13.44 -8.51
CA GLN A 194 6.31 -14.07 -7.32
C GLN A 194 7.03 -13.03 -6.44
N SER A 195 7.70 -12.05 -7.04
CA SER A 195 8.37 -10.97 -6.29
C SER A 195 7.40 -10.01 -5.60
N ILE A 196 6.20 -9.77 -6.18
CA ILE A 196 5.21 -8.86 -5.62
C ILE A 196 4.72 -9.38 -4.27
N ALA A 197 4.33 -10.66 -4.17
CA ALA A 197 3.80 -11.22 -2.93
C ALA A 197 4.80 -11.15 -1.76
N SER A 198 6.09 -11.41 -2.01
CA SER A 198 7.11 -11.27 -0.97
C SER A 198 7.42 -9.82 -0.63
N ALA A 199 7.44 -8.92 -1.61
CA ALA A 199 7.73 -7.51 -1.40
C ALA A 199 6.64 -6.87 -0.52
N ILE A 200 5.37 -7.04 -0.89
CA ILE A 200 4.25 -6.47 -0.13
C ILE A 200 4.13 -7.06 1.28
N ALA A 201 4.58 -8.29 1.50
CA ALA A 201 4.62 -8.89 2.83
C ALA A 201 5.76 -8.29 3.67
N GLN A 202 6.91 -8.00 3.05
CA GLN A 202 8.07 -7.42 3.70
C GLN A 202 7.84 -5.96 4.13
N ASP A 203 7.01 -5.22 3.39
CA ASP A 203 6.64 -3.84 3.74
C ASP A 203 6.01 -3.74 5.15
N VAL A 204 5.33 -4.79 5.63
CA VAL A 204 4.80 -4.84 7.00
C VAL A 204 5.92 -4.81 8.05
N GLN A 205 7.00 -5.55 7.83
CA GLN A 205 8.17 -5.53 8.71
C GLN A 205 8.83 -4.15 8.71
N HIS A 206 9.04 -3.59 7.52
CA HIS A 206 9.62 -2.26 7.36
C HIS A 206 8.83 -1.19 8.10
N PHE A 207 7.51 -1.23 7.97
CA PHE A 207 6.62 -0.31 8.67
C PHE A 207 6.72 -0.46 10.19
N VAL A 208 6.61 -1.69 10.72
CA VAL A 208 6.63 -1.93 12.17
C VAL A 208 7.98 -1.55 12.79
N ASP A 209 9.10 -1.84 12.11
CA ASP A 209 10.43 -1.45 12.58
C ASP A 209 10.60 0.07 12.60
N TRP A 210 10.06 0.78 11.60
CA TRP A 210 10.10 2.23 11.55
C TRP A 210 9.28 2.88 12.66
N VAL A 211 8.06 2.36 12.94
CA VAL A 211 7.24 2.84 14.07
C VAL A 211 7.99 2.66 15.40
N LYS A 212 8.56 1.48 15.64
CA LYS A 212 9.35 1.22 16.86
C LYS A 212 10.55 2.18 16.99
N GLY A 213 11.27 2.40 15.89
CA GLY A 213 12.39 3.35 15.87
C GLY A 213 11.97 4.79 16.19
N LYS A 214 10.77 5.21 15.77
CA LYS A 214 10.21 6.52 16.11
C LYS A 214 9.86 6.66 17.58
N GLU A 215 9.31 5.60 18.20
CA GLU A 215 9.02 5.58 19.63
C GLU A 215 10.30 5.67 20.48
N GLU A 216 11.36 4.96 20.06
CA GLU A 216 12.66 5.02 20.72
C GLU A 216 13.29 6.41 20.62
N GLU A 217 13.18 7.08 19.47
CA GLU A 217 13.66 8.44 19.25
C GLU A 217 12.93 9.45 20.15
N GLU A 218 11.60 9.35 20.26
CA GLU A 218 10.77 10.23 21.10
C GLU A 218 11.12 10.08 22.59
N LEU A 219 11.24 8.85 23.08
CA LEU A 219 11.63 8.57 24.47
C LEU A 219 13.01 9.12 24.84
N LEU A 220 13.95 9.14 23.89
CA LEU A 220 15.29 9.71 24.10
C LEU A 220 15.30 11.24 24.14
N LEU A 221 14.33 11.88 23.51
CA LEU A 221 14.19 13.34 23.50
C LEU A 221 13.45 13.87 24.73
N GLU A 222 12.61 13.04 25.36
CA GLU A 222 11.84 13.38 26.56
C GLU A 222 12.58 13.09 27.89
N GLY A 223 13.68 12.32 27.85
CA GLY A 223 14.50 11.95 29.02
C GLY A 223 15.71 12.85 29.26
#